data_AF-A0A6G8C079-F1
#
_entry.id   AF-A0A6G8C079-F1
#
_cell.length_a   1.000
_cell.length_b   1.000
_cell.length_c   1.000
_cell.angle_alpha   90.00
_cell.angle_beta   90.00
_cell.angle_gamma   90.00
#
_symmetry.space_group_name_H-M   'P 1'
#
loop_
_entity.id
_entity.type
_entity.pdbx_description
1 polymer ?
#
loop_
_entity_poly.entity_id
_entity_poly.type
_entity_poly.pdbx_seq_one_letter_code
_entity_poly.pdbx_strand_id
1 'polypeptide(L)'
;MAILRGGKWLGASALAHLVPPAAWAADAVSPAPNVALEGAGWVAIHPWLDKGDELEASFLADGKPLGKLQFRDSPGIMRRDPALKFQWPKGATKLAFEARLTSAKGKSRTFKRTMSVFDVGAFTSGLYDESLEFDQRLDKLIAQMDQLIKQTGGMDYKGADLIKMKPQPASAAAQIAAFESKNKLKLPQPVHALLRNTVTLGDCYFTTPKNLGMLSEDIKQWGDPFDKLSKRVQERYSRSVAVFFEVGDGMGALAWDPQGVTAGEPGNGRLDTNEVRAQPGKPGEGVWFWMHEEKLFEPELLLNSRMQPASASQALVNAVQCYALDSLADDVRENRKPAPDIIFDSSNPLLHLQMFVENTSRMTLWQRSYEGHGPLNRLPA
;
A
#
# COMPACT_ATOMS: atom_id res chain seq x y z
N MET A 1 41.40 -37.19 -61.10
CA MET A 1 40.53 -37.31 -62.30
C MET A 1 39.57 -36.12 -62.25
N ALA A 2 39.64 -35.22 -63.26
CA ALA A 2 38.80 -34.03 -63.55
C ALA A 2 38.54 -33.03 -62.39
N ILE A 3 39.29 -31.92 -62.19
CA ILE A 3 39.49 -30.67 -62.97
C ILE A 3 38.22 -29.79 -63.09
N LEU A 4 38.25 -28.57 -62.53
CA LEU A 4 38.11 -27.23 -63.18
C LEU A 4 37.61 -26.17 -62.17
N ARG A 5 38.47 -25.20 -61.79
CA ARG A 5 38.44 -23.74 -62.16
C ARG A 5 37.30 -22.96 -61.48
N GLY A 6 37.49 -21.84 -60.78
CA GLY A 6 38.52 -20.79 -60.86
C GLY A 6 37.79 -19.45 -61.04
N GLY A 7 38.17 -18.41 -60.27
CA GLY A 7 37.71 -17.04 -60.51
C GLY A 7 37.57 -16.15 -59.27
N LYS A 8 38.67 -15.48 -58.89
CA LYS A 8 38.63 -14.18 -58.20
C LYS A 8 38.58 -13.09 -59.26
N TRP A 9 37.78 -12.04 -59.07
CA TRP A 9 38.13 -10.65 -59.45
C TRP A 9 37.38 -9.65 -58.56
N LEU A 10 38.09 -8.58 -58.23
CA LEU A 10 37.74 -7.46 -57.35
C LEU A 10 36.82 -6.44 -58.05
N GLY A 11 36.11 -5.63 -57.26
CA GLY A 11 36.03 -4.19 -57.56
C GLY A 11 34.68 -3.48 -57.34
N ALA A 12 34.72 -2.58 -56.35
CA ALA A 12 34.05 -1.27 -56.30
C ALA A 12 32.62 -1.16 -55.69
N SER A 13 32.59 -0.32 -54.66
CA SER A 13 31.50 0.23 -53.87
C SER A 13 30.49 1.05 -54.69
N ALA A 14 29.22 1.10 -54.24
CA ALA A 14 28.58 2.32 -53.72
C ALA A 14 27.06 2.14 -53.49
N LEU A 15 26.64 2.58 -52.29
CA LEU A 15 25.42 3.33 -51.96
C LEU A 15 24.02 2.69 -52.08
N ALA A 16 23.41 2.61 -50.89
CA ALA A 16 22.05 3.04 -50.54
C ALA A 16 20.86 2.40 -51.26
N HIS A 17 20.09 1.57 -50.54
CA HIS A 17 18.83 1.99 -49.90
C HIS A 17 18.22 0.80 -49.14
N LEU A 18 18.42 0.81 -47.82
CA LEU A 18 17.68 0.02 -46.85
C LEU A 18 16.32 0.70 -46.64
N VAL A 19 15.22 -0.05 -46.79
CA VAL A 19 13.93 0.29 -46.17
C VAL A 19 13.54 -0.85 -45.23
N PRO A 20 13.72 -0.68 -43.92
CA PRO A 20 12.92 -1.34 -42.89
C PRO A 20 11.83 -0.39 -42.35
N PRO A 21 10.86 -0.93 -41.59
CA PRO A 21 9.50 -0.40 -41.46
C PRO A 21 9.37 0.82 -40.55
N ALA A 22 8.24 1.50 -40.76
CA ALA A 22 7.78 2.72 -40.12
C ALA A 22 8.29 2.96 -38.69
N ALA A 23 9.01 4.06 -38.55
CA ALA A 23 9.48 4.62 -37.30
C ALA A 23 8.34 4.77 -36.29
N TRP A 24 8.48 4.11 -35.16
CA TRP A 24 7.99 4.62 -33.89
C TRP A 24 8.65 5.98 -33.67
N ALA A 25 7.89 7.06 -33.91
CA ALA A 25 8.27 8.38 -33.46
C ALA A 25 8.30 8.35 -31.92
N ALA A 26 9.52 8.39 -31.40
CA ALA A 26 9.82 8.53 -30.00
C ALA A 26 9.60 9.98 -29.58
N ASP A 27 8.40 10.30 -29.11
CA ASP A 27 8.23 11.39 -28.16
C ASP A 27 8.47 10.83 -26.76
N ALA A 28 9.75 10.81 -26.37
CA ALA A 28 10.16 10.59 -25.00
C ALA A 28 9.72 11.81 -24.17
N VAL A 29 8.50 11.75 -23.65
CA VAL A 29 8.04 12.69 -22.63
C VAL A 29 8.78 12.35 -21.34
N SER A 30 9.74 13.20 -20.98
CA SER A 30 10.37 13.19 -19.65
C SER A 30 9.30 13.22 -18.56
N PRO A 31 9.49 12.52 -17.42
CA PRO A 31 8.56 12.62 -16.31
C PRO A 31 8.60 14.06 -15.77
N ALA A 32 7.48 14.78 -15.92
CA ALA A 32 7.30 16.10 -15.36
C ALA A 32 7.42 16.05 -13.82
N PRO A 33 7.95 17.11 -13.18
CA PRO A 33 8.12 17.14 -11.73
C PRO A 33 6.78 17.17 -11.00
N ASN A 34 6.79 16.59 -9.80
CA ASN A 34 5.70 16.47 -8.83
C ASN A 34 4.73 17.66 -8.83
N VAL A 35 3.58 17.48 -9.48
CA VAL A 35 2.39 18.33 -9.30
C VAL A 35 1.67 17.88 -8.03
N ALA A 36 1.24 18.84 -7.21
CA ALA A 36 0.46 18.60 -5.99
C ALA A 36 -0.76 17.71 -6.29
N LEU A 37 -0.92 16.67 -5.46
CA LEU A 37 -1.85 15.56 -5.67
C LEU A 37 -3.22 15.94 -5.06
N GLU A 38 -4.11 16.57 -5.83
CA GLU A 38 -5.49 16.82 -5.40
C GLU A 38 -6.51 16.21 -6.40
N GLY A 39 -7.46 15.42 -5.87
CA GLY A 39 -8.77 15.18 -6.48
C GLY A 39 -9.06 13.80 -7.10
N ALA A 40 -8.07 12.96 -7.41
CA ALA A 40 -8.29 11.59 -7.89
C ALA A 40 -7.19 10.66 -7.41
N GLY A 41 -7.55 9.46 -6.95
CA GLY A 41 -6.59 8.43 -6.54
C GLY A 41 -5.67 8.06 -7.70
N TRP A 42 -4.37 8.10 -7.43
CA TRP A 42 -3.35 7.72 -8.40
C TRP A 42 -3.14 6.23 -8.37
N VAL A 43 -3.04 5.58 -9.53
CA VAL A 43 -2.59 4.19 -9.64
C VAL A 43 -1.11 4.19 -9.96
N ALA A 44 -0.35 3.44 -9.17
CA ALA A 44 1.09 3.30 -9.24
C ALA A 44 1.46 1.85 -9.62
N ILE A 45 2.13 1.67 -10.76
CA ILE A 45 2.59 0.36 -11.24
C ILE A 45 4.03 0.12 -10.79
N HIS A 46 4.23 -0.98 -10.07
CA HIS A 46 5.53 -1.45 -9.57
C HIS A 46 5.91 -2.77 -10.23
N PRO A 47 6.78 -2.78 -11.25
CA PRO A 47 7.27 -4.02 -11.84
C PRO A 47 8.16 -4.79 -10.86
N TRP A 48 7.95 -6.10 -10.77
CA TRP A 48 8.79 -7.05 -10.08
C TRP A 48 9.38 -8.01 -11.09
N LEU A 49 10.67 -7.87 -11.35
CA LEU A 49 11.40 -8.57 -12.41
C LEU A 49 12.67 -9.21 -11.87
N ASP A 50 13.18 -10.21 -12.59
CA ASP A 50 14.51 -10.74 -12.34
C ASP A 50 15.59 -9.71 -12.72
N LYS A 51 16.76 -9.80 -12.08
CA LYS A 51 17.88 -8.89 -12.32
C LYS A 51 18.27 -8.85 -13.80
N GLY A 52 18.26 -7.65 -14.37
CA GLY A 52 18.66 -7.40 -15.76
C GLY A 52 17.55 -7.64 -16.78
N ASP A 53 16.35 -8.04 -16.35
CA ASP A 53 15.19 -8.12 -17.22
C ASP A 53 14.64 -6.71 -17.53
N GLU A 54 14.04 -6.57 -18.71
CA GLU A 54 13.45 -5.35 -19.22
C GLU A 54 11.97 -5.55 -19.51
N LEU A 55 11.16 -4.59 -19.12
CA LEU A 55 9.73 -4.58 -19.34
C LEU A 55 9.30 -3.28 -20.00
N GLU A 56 8.63 -3.44 -21.14
CA GLU A 56 7.85 -2.38 -21.76
C GLU A 56 6.37 -2.74 -21.63
N ALA A 57 5.52 -1.80 -21.25
CA ALA A 57 4.07 -2.03 -21.23
C ALA A 57 3.29 -0.77 -21.59
N SER A 58 2.13 -0.95 -22.21
CA SER A 58 1.13 0.10 -22.44
C SER A 58 -0.14 -0.25 -21.71
N PHE A 59 -0.73 0.72 -21.00
CA PHE A 59 -1.93 0.54 -20.20
C PHE A 59 -3.10 1.32 -20.78
N LEU A 60 -4.30 0.74 -20.73
CA LEU A 60 -5.54 1.35 -21.19
C LEU A 60 -6.67 1.15 -20.18
N ALA A 61 -7.50 2.16 -19.98
CA ALA A 61 -8.77 2.07 -19.25
C ALA A 61 -9.92 2.14 -20.26
N ASP A 62 -10.75 1.10 -20.35
CA ASP A 62 -11.87 1.02 -21.30
C ASP A 62 -11.46 1.43 -22.74
N GLY A 63 -10.25 1.02 -23.16
CA GLY A 63 -9.68 1.33 -24.48
C GLY A 63 -9.01 2.70 -24.60
N LYS A 64 -9.07 3.56 -23.58
CA LYS A 64 -8.37 4.86 -23.56
C LYS A 64 -6.96 4.71 -22.98
N PRO A 65 -5.92 5.25 -23.61
CA PRO A 65 -4.55 5.17 -23.09
C PRO A 65 -4.41 5.82 -21.70
N LEU A 66 -3.73 5.13 -20.79
CA LEU A 66 -3.38 5.62 -19.46
C LEU A 66 -1.90 6.03 -19.37
N GLY A 67 -1.03 5.29 -20.07
CA GLY A 67 0.41 5.55 -20.05
C GLY A 67 1.22 4.38 -20.59
N LYS A 68 2.53 4.63 -20.70
CA LYS A 68 3.52 3.63 -21.09
C LYS A 68 4.56 3.50 -19.99
N LEU A 69 5.01 2.26 -19.80
CA LEU A 69 6.05 1.85 -18.89
C LEU A 69 7.24 1.40 -19.73
N GLN A 70 8.43 1.87 -19.37
CA GLN A 70 9.69 1.27 -19.78
C GLN A 70 10.57 1.13 -18.54
N PHE A 71 10.93 -0.09 -18.20
CA PHE A 71 11.61 -0.40 -16.95
C PHE A 71 12.64 -1.48 -17.17
N ARG A 72 13.85 -1.27 -16.64
CA ARG A 72 14.90 -2.29 -16.58
C ARG A 72 15.23 -2.53 -15.13
N ASP A 73 15.28 -3.79 -14.73
CA ASP A 73 15.65 -4.10 -13.35
C ASP A 73 17.15 -3.89 -13.13
N SER A 74 17.49 -3.02 -12.17
CA SER A 74 18.84 -2.87 -11.64
C SER A 74 19.00 -3.67 -10.34
N PRO A 75 20.18 -4.23 -10.02
CA PRO A 75 20.37 -4.88 -8.73
C PRO A 75 20.09 -3.91 -7.57
N GLY A 76 19.30 -4.36 -6.59
CA GLY A 76 19.53 -3.96 -5.19
C GLY A 76 18.45 -3.20 -4.43
N ILE A 77 17.23 -2.93 -4.95
CA ILE A 77 16.23 -2.19 -4.15
C ILE A 77 14.81 -2.66 -4.45
N MET A 78 14.11 -3.12 -3.42
CA MET A 78 12.75 -3.70 -3.50
C MET A 78 11.63 -2.63 -3.47
N ARG A 79 11.96 -1.38 -3.11
CA ARG A 79 11.03 -0.25 -3.05
C ARG A 79 11.48 0.86 -4.00
N ARG A 80 11.11 0.73 -5.27
CA ARG A 80 11.33 1.78 -6.27
C ARG A 80 10.16 2.75 -6.28
N ASP A 81 10.44 4.00 -6.65
CA ASP A 81 9.40 4.84 -7.23
C ASP A 81 8.64 4.03 -8.29
N PRO A 82 7.30 4.13 -8.33
CA PRO A 82 6.55 3.40 -9.34
C PRO A 82 7.01 3.81 -10.72
N ALA A 83 7.20 2.80 -11.55
CA ALA A 83 7.72 3.01 -12.89
C ALA A 83 6.66 3.59 -13.83
N LEU A 84 5.40 3.59 -13.42
CA LEU A 84 4.31 4.36 -14.05
C LEU A 84 3.31 4.82 -12.98
N LYS A 85 2.89 6.09 -13.04
CA LYS A 85 1.76 6.63 -12.28
C LYS A 85 0.72 7.18 -13.26
N PHE A 86 -0.56 6.90 -13.04
CA PHE A 86 -1.66 7.51 -13.79
C PHE A 86 -2.88 7.71 -12.90
N GLN A 87 -3.74 8.66 -13.22
CA GLN A 87 -5.03 8.80 -12.55
C GLN A 87 -6.01 7.77 -13.11
N TRP A 88 -6.76 7.11 -12.22
CA TRP A 88 -7.82 6.21 -12.67
C TRP A 88 -9.00 7.01 -13.23
N PRO A 89 -9.43 6.79 -14.49
CA PRO A 89 -10.54 7.54 -15.06
C PRO A 89 -11.86 7.22 -14.33
N LYS A 90 -12.62 8.25 -13.99
CA LYS A 90 -13.90 8.10 -13.29
C LYS A 90 -14.84 7.17 -14.06
N GLY A 91 -15.34 6.14 -13.37
CA GLY A 91 -16.28 5.16 -13.92
C GLY A 91 -15.67 4.15 -14.88
N ALA A 92 -14.33 4.11 -15.01
CA ALA A 92 -13.69 3.07 -15.80
C ALA A 92 -13.91 1.69 -15.17
N THR A 93 -14.20 0.68 -16.01
CA THR A 93 -14.57 -0.67 -15.57
C THR A 93 -13.63 -1.76 -16.06
N LYS A 94 -12.67 -1.43 -16.92
CA LYS A 94 -11.68 -2.37 -17.44
C LYS A 94 -10.30 -1.76 -17.47
N LEU A 95 -9.31 -2.53 -17.02
CA LEU A 95 -7.89 -2.24 -17.21
C LEU A 95 -7.33 -3.24 -18.22
N ALA A 96 -6.77 -2.74 -19.31
CA ALA A 96 -6.04 -3.55 -20.28
C ALA A 96 -4.56 -3.18 -20.29
N PHE A 97 -3.71 -4.16 -20.54
CA PHE A 97 -2.31 -3.93 -20.82
C PHE A 97 -1.81 -4.81 -21.96
N GLU A 98 -0.82 -4.29 -22.67
CA GLU A 98 0.03 -5.02 -23.60
C GLU A 98 1.48 -4.80 -23.17
N ALA A 99 2.21 -5.88 -22.91
CA ALA A 99 3.54 -5.85 -22.33
C ALA A 99 4.52 -6.73 -23.10
N ARG A 100 5.80 -6.34 -23.09
CA ARG A 100 6.93 -7.06 -23.66
C ARG A 100 8.02 -7.18 -22.61
N LEU A 101 8.27 -8.42 -22.17
CA LEU A 101 9.38 -8.75 -21.28
C LEU A 101 10.57 -9.24 -22.12
N THR A 102 11.73 -8.61 -21.97
CA THR A 102 13.01 -9.08 -22.53
C THR A 102 13.90 -9.50 -21.39
N SER A 103 14.26 -10.79 -21.32
CA SER A 103 15.12 -11.27 -20.24
C SER A 103 16.56 -10.78 -20.40
N ALA A 104 17.35 -10.85 -19.32
CA ALA A 104 18.79 -10.55 -19.35
C ALA A 104 19.57 -11.37 -20.40
N LYS A 105 19.03 -12.51 -20.85
CA LYS A 105 19.59 -13.36 -21.92
C LYS A 105 19.12 -12.97 -23.34
N GLY A 106 18.37 -11.86 -23.46
CA GLY A 106 17.81 -11.35 -24.72
C GLY A 106 16.56 -12.07 -25.21
N LYS A 107 15.95 -12.97 -24.42
CA LYS A 107 14.72 -13.65 -24.85
C LYS A 107 13.52 -12.74 -24.61
N SER A 108 12.78 -12.42 -25.67
CA SER A 108 11.58 -11.58 -25.62
C SER A 108 10.30 -12.40 -25.57
N ARG A 109 9.30 -11.93 -24.81
CA ARG A 109 7.93 -12.47 -24.75
C ARG A 109 6.92 -11.34 -24.65
N THR A 110 5.76 -11.52 -25.26
CA THR A 110 4.66 -10.55 -25.21
C THR A 110 3.46 -11.08 -24.43
N PHE A 111 2.78 -10.18 -23.74
CA PHE A 111 1.62 -10.45 -22.91
C PHE A 111 0.52 -9.45 -23.25
N LYS A 112 -0.72 -9.92 -23.33
CA LYS A 112 -1.89 -9.06 -23.49
C LYS A 112 -2.99 -9.55 -22.58
N ARG A 113 -3.56 -8.65 -21.77
CA ARG A 113 -4.63 -8.97 -20.84
C ARG A 113 -5.61 -7.81 -20.73
N THR A 114 -6.88 -8.14 -20.58
CA THR A 114 -7.93 -7.20 -20.16
C THR A 114 -8.57 -7.77 -18.91
N MET A 115 -8.71 -6.93 -17.90
CA MET A 115 -9.19 -7.27 -16.57
C MET A 115 -10.39 -6.39 -16.26
N SER A 116 -11.42 -6.99 -15.70
CA SER A 116 -12.54 -6.29 -15.11
C SER A 116 -12.11 -5.60 -13.80
N VAL A 117 -12.55 -4.36 -13.62
CA VAL A 117 -12.24 -3.55 -12.44
C VAL A 117 -13.55 -3.19 -11.75
N PHE A 118 -13.59 -3.37 -10.43
CA PHE A 118 -14.61 -2.78 -9.58
C PHE A 118 -14.02 -1.71 -8.71
N ASP A 119 -14.45 -0.47 -8.91
CA ASP A 119 -13.97 0.67 -8.14
C ASP A 119 -14.88 0.91 -6.92
N VAL A 120 -14.35 0.70 -5.73
CA VAL A 120 -15.01 0.99 -4.45
C VAL A 120 -14.82 2.43 -3.99
N GLY A 121 -14.04 3.25 -4.71
CA GLY A 121 -13.69 4.61 -4.28
C GLY A 121 -14.90 5.51 -3.95
N ALA A 122 -16.03 5.31 -4.64
CA ALA A 122 -17.26 6.04 -4.31
C ALA A 122 -17.77 5.74 -2.89
N PHE A 123 -17.53 4.54 -2.39
CA PHE A 123 -17.99 4.04 -1.09
C PHE A 123 -16.95 4.21 0.02
N THR A 124 -15.69 4.46 -0.32
CA THR A 124 -14.59 4.61 0.64
C THR A 124 -14.09 6.05 0.76
N SER A 125 -14.53 6.96 -0.12
CA SER A 125 -14.07 8.35 -0.18
C SER A 125 -14.17 9.15 1.12
N GLY A 126 -15.12 8.83 2.00
CA GLY A 126 -15.24 9.46 3.31
C GLY A 126 -14.00 9.31 4.18
N LEU A 127 -13.31 8.17 4.08
CA LEU A 127 -12.08 7.88 4.82
C LEU A 127 -10.93 8.84 4.48
N TYR A 128 -10.89 9.29 3.22
CA TYR A 128 -9.79 10.10 2.67
C TYR A 128 -10.11 11.59 2.57
N ASP A 129 -11.27 12.02 3.08
CA ASP A 129 -11.68 13.43 3.06
C ASP A 129 -10.89 14.24 4.09
N GLU A 130 -9.74 14.78 3.69
CA GLU A 130 -8.84 15.51 4.58
C GLU A 130 -9.44 16.81 5.17
N SER A 131 -10.58 17.28 4.65
CA SER A 131 -11.29 18.44 5.18
C SER A 131 -12.05 18.16 6.49
N LEU A 132 -12.20 16.89 6.85
CA LEU A 132 -12.93 16.43 8.04
C LEU A 132 -11.97 15.96 9.14
N GLU A 133 -12.42 16.00 10.40
CA GLU A 133 -11.72 15.30 11.49
C GLU A 133 -11.88 13.77 11.31
N PHE A 134 -11.00 12.98 11.93
CA PHE A 134 -10.93 11.54 11.64
C PHE A 134 -12.20 10.76 12.03
N ASP A 135 -12.87 11.12 13.13
CA ASP A 135 -14.16 10.54 13.53
C ASP A 135 -15.25 10.80 12.48
N GLN A 136 -15.31 12.02 11.96
CA GLN A 136 -16.27 12.41 10.92
C GLN A 136 -16.00 11.67 9.59
N ARG A 137 -14.73 11.39 9.27
CA ARG A 137 -14.36 10.55 8.12
C ARG A 137 -14.89 9.12 8.27
N LEU A 138 -14.80 8.54 9.47
CA LEU A 138 -15.36 7.22 9.77
C LEU A 138 -16.88 7.21 9.70
N ASP A 139 -17.58 8.21 10.26
CA ASP A 139 -19.04 8.35 10.12
C ASP A 139 -19.45 8.37 8.64
N LYS A 140 -18.75 9.17 7.82
CA LYS A 140 -19.00 9.27 6.39
C LYS A 140 -18.72 7.95 5.66
N LEU A 141 -17.65 7.25 6.02
CA LEU A 141 -17.32 5.93 5.50
C LEU A 141 -18.42 4.90 5.81
N ILE A 142 -18.88 4.83 7.07
CA ILE A 142 -19.96 3.93 7.49
C ILE A 142 -21.23 4.21 6.68
N ALA A 143 -21.63 5.48 6.57
CA ALA A 143 -22.81 5.86 5.79
C ALA A 143 -22.68 5.52 4.29
N GLN A 144 -21.47 5.57 3.73
CA GLN A 144 -21.19 5.19 2.34
C GLN A 144 -21.17 3.67 2.13
N MET A 145 -20.65 2.91 3.09
CA MET A 145 -20.71 1.45 3.10
C MET A 145 -22.15 0.93 3.18
N ASP A 146 -23.00 1.56 4.01
CA ASP A 146 -24.44 1.27 4.04
C ASP A 146 -25.10 1.47 2.67
N GLN A 147 -24.65 2.47 1.90
CA GLN A 147 -25.15 2.69 0.54
C GLN A 147 -24.71 1.59 -0.42
N LEU A 148 -23.49 1.07 -0.29
CA LEU A 148 -23.01 -0.07 -1.07
C LEU A 148 -23.90 -1.30 -0.84
N ILE A 149 -24.17 -1.65 0.43
CA ILE A 149 -25.05 -2.78 0.79
C ILE A 149 -26.46 -2.60 0.19
N LYS A 150 -27.02 -1.39 0.26
CA LYS A 150 -28.34 -1.09 -0.32
C LYS A 150 -28.34 -1.21 -1.84
N GLN A 151 -27.33 -0.66 -2.52
CA GLN A 151 -27.23 -0.67 -4.00
C GLN A 151 -27.02 -2.07 -4.57
N THR A 152 -26.45 -2.96 -3.78
CA THR A 152 -26.16 -4.34 -4.15
C THR A 152 -27.29 -5.31 -3.82
N GLY A 153 -28.45 -4.81 -3.37
CA GLY A 153 -29.61 -5.63 -3.05
C GLY A 153 -29.51 -6.37 -1.71
N GLY A 154 -28.75 -5.83 -0.76
CA GLY A 154 -28.56 -6.44 0.55
C GLY A 154 -27.61 -7.63 0.56
N MET A 155 -26.64 -7.64 -0.36
CA MET A 155 -25.55 -8.63 -0.29
C MET A 155 -24.81 -8.48 1.05
N ASP A 156 -24.48 -9.61 1.68
CA ASP A 156 -23.79 -9.68 2.97
C ASP A 156 -22.32 -9.31 2.79
N TYR A 157 -22.04 -8.00 2.84
CA TYR A 157 -20.69 -7.46 2.90
C TYR A 157 -20.28 -7.37 4.36
N LYS A 158 -19.84 -8.48 4.94
CA LYS A 158 -19.40 -8.56 6.34
C LYS A 158 -18.35 -7.49 6.66
N GLY A 159 -17.44 -7.21 5.74
CA GLY A 159 -16.44 -6.15 5.73
C GLY A 159 -17.01 -4.75 5.92
N ALA A 160 -18.17 -4.46 5.31
CA ALA A 160 -18.87 -3.18 5.46
C ALA A 160 -19.51 -3.03 6.86
N ASP A 161 -19.92 -4.14 7.47
CA ASP A 161 -20.49 -4.17 8.83
C ASP A 161 -19.44 -4.27 9.95
N LEU A 162 -18.14 -4.37 9.60
CA LEU A 162 -17.06 -4.47 10.59
C LEU A 162 -16.87 -3.17 11.36
N ILE A 163 -17.11 -2.02 10.73
CA ILE A 163 -16.88 -0.71 11.34
C ILE A 163 -18.07 -0.34 12.21
N LYS A 164 -17.89 -0.42 13.53
CA LYS A 164 -18.90 0.04 14.50
C LYS A 164 -18.34 1.21 15.27
N MET A 165 -19.12 2.28 15.31
CA MET A 165 -18.78 3.50 16.04
C MET A 165 -19.88 3.88 17.03
N LYS A 166 -19.49 4.21 18.26
CA LYS A 166 -20.41 4.67 19.32
C LYS A 166 -19.81 5.84 20.09
N PRO A 167 -20.57 6.90 20.39
CA PRO A 167 -20.08 8.00 21.21
C PRO A 167 -19.56 7.55 22.58
N GLN A 168 -18.46 8.14 23.03
CA GLN A 168 -17.93 7.95 24.39
C GLN A 168 -18.73 8.76 25.42
N PRO A 169 -18.72 8.36 26.71
CA PRO A 169 -19.32 9.16 27.77
C PRO A 169 -18.59 10.50 27.95
N ALA A 170 -19.28 11.47 28.56
CA ALA A 170 -18.73 12.81 28.81
C ALA A 170 -17.41 12.82 29.62
N SER A 171 -17.11 11.77 30.37
CA SER A 171 -15.86 11.61 31.12
C SER A 171 -14.62 11.39 30.24
N ALA A 172 -14.79 11.07 28.95
CA ALA A 172 -13.70 10.76 28.02
C ALA A 172 -12.64 11.87 27.96
N ALA A 173 -13.05 13.14 27.84
CA ALA A 173 -12.12 14.26 27.75
C ALA A 173 -11.24 14.38 29.00
N ALA A 174 -11.80 14.17 30.19
CA ALA A 174 -11.05 14.21 31.44
C ALA A 174 -10.06 13.03 31.56
N GLN A 175 -10.44 11.84 31.07
CA GLN A 175 -9.56 10.66 31.04
C GLN A 175 -8.37 10.86 30.11
N ILE A 176 -8.60 11.41 28.92
CA ILE A 176 -7.52 11.76 27.97
C ILE A 176 -6.56 12.77 28.59
N ALA A 177 -7.09 13.86 29.16
CA ALA A 177 -6.27 14.89 29.80
C ALA A 177 -5.45 14.34 30.98
N ALA A 178 -6.03 13.44 31.79
CA ALA A 178 -5.33 12.76 32.88
C ALA A 178 -4.19 11.88 32.37
N PHE A 179 -4.42 11.12 31.28
CA PHE A 179 -3.40 10.29 30.64
C PHE A 179 -2.24 11.14 30.10
N GLU A 180 -2.55 12.20 29.33
CA GLU A 180 -1.55 13.12 28.76
C GLU A 180 -0.72 13.80 29.86
N SER A 181 -1.37 14.26 30.94
CA SER A 181 -0.70 14.88 32.09
C SER A 181 0.20 13.90 32.83
N LYS A 182 -0.30 12.69 33.14
CA LYS A 182 0.46 11.64 33.83
C LYS A 182 1.73 11.28 33.06
N ASN A 183 1.62 11.11 31.74
CA ASN A 183 2.70 10.64 30.88
C ASN A 183 3.52 11.77 30.24
N LYS A 184 3.19 13.04 30.51
CA LYS A 184 3.87 14.24 29.99
C LYS A 184 3.99 14.23 28.46
N LEU A 185 2.92 13.82 27.79
CA LEU A 185 2.83 13.75 26.33
C LEU A 185 1.56 14.46 25.83
N LYS A 186 1.46 14.66 24.51
CA LYS A 186 0.23 15.11 23.85
C LYS A 186 -0.08 14.16 22.71
N LEU A 187 -1.24 13.53 22.73
CA LEU A 187 -1.69 12.65 21.67
C LEU A 187 -1.89 13.44 20.36
N PRO A 188 -1.64 12.83 19.20
CA PRO A 188 -1.92 13.47 17.92
C PRO A 188 -3.40 13.83 17.77
N GLN A 189 -3.71 14.96 17.11
CA GLN A 189 -5.07 15.44 16.93
C GLN A 189 -6.03 14.40 16.31
N PRO A 190 -5.65 13.60 15.30
CA PRO A 190 -6.51 12.54 14.78
C PRO A 190 -6.87 11.47 15.83
N VAL A 191 -5.99 11.22 16.81
CA VAL A 191 -6.26 10.30 17.93
C VAL A 191 -7.26 10.91 18.90
N HIS A 192 -7.14 12.22 19.19
CA HIS A 192 -8.15 12.94 19.99
C HIS A 192 -9.55 12.87 19.37
N ALA A 193 -9.65 13.06 18.05
CA ALA A 193 -10.91 12.95 17.32
C ALA A 193 -11.48 11.53 17.43
N LEU A 194 -10.66 10.51 17.14
CA LEU A 194 -11.04 9.10 17.25
C LEU A 194 -11.55 8.73 18.66
N LEU A 195 -10.86 9.18 19.70
CA LEU A 195 -11.17 8.87 21.11
C LEU A 195 -12.47 9.50 21.62
N ARG A 196 -13.17 10.31 20.81
CA ARG A 196 -14.56 10.72 21.11
C ARG A 196 -15.55 9.59 20.93
N ASN A 197 -15.14 8.52 20.24
CA ASN A 197 -15.95 7.36 19.97
C ASN A 197 -15.24 6.07 20.44
N THR A 198 -16.03 5.04 20.70
CA THR A 198 -15.54 3.65 20.67
C THR A 198 -15.63 3.20 19.22
N VAL A 199 -14.51 2.77 18.65
CA VAL A 199 -14.44 2.27 17.26
C VAL A 199 -13.90 0.85 17.25
N THR A 200 -14.65 -0.07 16.66
CA THR A 200 -14.24 -1.46 16.44
C THR A 200 -14.24 -1.78 14.95
N LEU A 201 -13.33 -2.64 14.52
CA LEU A 201 -13.20 -3.19 13.17
C LEU A 201 -13.26 -4.73 13.31
N GLY A 202 -14.47 -5.29 13.31
CA GLY A 202 -14.67 -6.70 13.66
C GLY A 202 -14.27 -6.98 15.11
N ASP A 203 -13.35 -7.93 15.30
CA ASP A 203 -12.78 -8.27 16.61
C ASP A 203 -11.61 -7.34 17.01
N CYS A 204 -11.08 -6.57 16.06
CA CYS A 204 -10.04 -5.58 16.30
C CYS A 204 -10.64 -4.24 16.76
N TYR A 205 -9.89 -3.41 17.46
CA TYR A 205 -10.44 -2.18 18.03
C TYR A 205 -9.41 -1.08 18.25
N PHE A 206 -9.88 0.17 18.16
CA PHE A 206 -9.12 1.31 18.64
C PHE A 206 -9.24 1.43 20.17
N THR A 207 -8.16 1.87 20.82
CA THR A 207 -8.17 2.08 22.27
C THR A 207 -9.26 3.08 22.68
N THR A 208 -9.66 3.01 23.95
CA THR A 208 -10.66 3.92 24.52
C THR A 208 -10.00 4.83 25.55
N PRO A 209 -10.59 6.01 25.86
CA PRO A 209 -10.06 6.91 26.88
C PRO A 209 -9.76 6.24 28.23
N LYS A 210 -10.59 5.26 28.64
CA LYS A 210 -10.41 4.50 29.88
C LYS A 210 -9.23 3.52 29.81
N ASN A 211 -8.94 3.00 28.63
CA ASN A 211 -7.91 1.98 28.40
C ASN A 211 -6.64 2.57 27.76
N LEU A 212 -6.48 3.90 27.75
CA LEU A 212 -5.23 4.52 27.34
C LEU A 212 -4.12 4.08 28.29
N GLY A 213 -3.12 3.43 27.72
CA GLY A 213 -1.96 2.87 28.41
C GLY A 213 -0.69 3.06 27.59
N MET A 214 0.44 2.78 28.23
CA MET A 214 1.71 2.64 27.51
C MET A 214 1.76 1.24 26.88
N LEU A 215 2.30 1.11 25.67
CA LEU A 215 2.39 -0.17 24.97
C LEU A 215 3.09 -1.27 25.80
N SER A 216 4.07 -0.90 26.62
CA SER A 216 4.74 -1.87 27.52
C SER A 216 3.81 -2.47 28.58
N GLU A 217 2.78 -1.74 29.02
CA GLU A 217 1.78 -2.23 29.97
C GLU A 217 0.88 -3.27 29.27
N ASP A 218 0.46 -3.00 28.04
CA ASP A 218 -0.33 -3.91 27.22
C ASP A 218 0.43 -5.22 26.91
N ILE A 219 1.68 -5.12 26.46
CA ILE A 219 2.53 -6.30 26.16
C ILE A 219 2.70 -7.18 27.40
N LYS A 220 2.92 -6.57 28.57
CA LYS A 220 3.04 -7.33 29.83
C LYS A 220 1.73 -8.03 30.19
N GLN A 221 0.59 -7.40 29.91
CA GLN A 221 -0.72 -7.99 30.14
C GLN A 221 -0.99 -9.20 29.23
N TRP A 222 -0.45 -9.22 28.02
CA TRP A 222 -0.55 -10.37 27.10
C TRP A 222 0.28 -11.59 27.55
N GLY A 223 1.16 -11.42 28.54
CA GLY A 223 2.03 -12.49 29.03
C GLY A 223 3.31 -12.65 28.19
N ASP A 224 3.55 -11.72 27.29
CA ASP A 224 4.74 -11.72 26.43
C ASP A 224 6.02 -11.40 27.20
N PRO A 225 7.18 -11.91 26.76
CA PRO A 225 8.42 -11.80 27.49
C PRO A 225 9.08 -10.41 27.30
N PHE A 226 8.39 -9.35 27.73
CA PHE A 226 8.87 -7.96 27.64
C PHE A 226 10.31 -7.80 28.17
N ASP A 227 10.62 -8.45 29.29
CA ASP A 227 11.95 -8.38 29.93
C ASP A 227 13.06 -9.08 29.12
N LYS A 228 12.71 -9.93 28.14
CA LYS A 228 13.66 -10.57 27.23
C LYS A 228 13.96 -9.73 25.98
N LEU A 229 13.21 -8.67 25.74
CA LEU A 229 13.47 -7.76 24.62
C LEU A 229 14.79 -7.03 24.83
N SER A 230 15.41 -6.54 23.75
CA SER A 230 16.57 -5.67 23.90
C SER A 230 16.19 -4.40 24.67
N LYS A 231 17.10 -3.84 25.47
CA LYS A 231 16.84 -2.61 26.25
C LYS A 231 16.24 -1.49 25.40
N ARG A 232 16.70 -1.35 24.15
CA ARG A 232 16.22 -0.33 23.21
C ARG A 232 14.76 -0.54 22.81
N VAL A 233 14.36 -1.78 22.54
CA VAL A 233 12.97 -2.12 22.24
C VAL A 233 12.09 -1.92 23.47
N GLN A 234 12.56 -2.30 24.66
CA GLN A 234 11.86 -2.03 25.91
C GLN A 234 11.65 -0.53 26.15
N GLU A 235 12.69 0.28 25.92
CA GLU A 235 12.61 1.74 26.05
C GLU A 235 11.59 2.34 25.08
N ARG A 236 11.57 1.89 23.81
CA ARG A 236 10.57 2.31 22.82
C ARG A 236 9.16 1.96 23.27
N TYR A 237 8.91 0.71 23.61
CA TYR A 237 7.56 0.27 24.01
C TYR A 237 7.10 0.93 25.31
N SER A 238 8.03 1.26 26.22
CA SER A 238 7.70 1.96 27.47
C SER A 238 7.32 3.43 27.30
N ARG A 239 7.67 4.05 26.17
CA ARG A 239 7.30 5.42 25.84
C ARG A 239 6.24 5.54 24.75
N SER A 240 5.88 4.42 24.11
CA SER A 240 4.89 4.38 23.03
C SER A 240 3.48 4.18 23.58
N VAL A 241 2.48 4.67 22.87
CA VAL A 241 1.06 4.50 23.19
C VAL A 241 0.45 3.54 22.17
N ALA A 242 -0.23 2.49 22.62
CA ALA A 242 -1.01 1.63 21.74
C ALA A 242 -2.32 2.33 21.37
N VAL A 243 -2.59 2.46 20.08
CA VAL A 243 -3.75 3.22 19.56
C VAL A 243 -4.80 2.29 18.95
N PHE A 244 -4.37 1.20 18.32
CA PHE A 244 -5.23 0.16 17.77
C PHE A 244 -4.68 -1.22 18.12
N PHE A 245 -5.57 -2.16 18.36
CA PHE A 245 -5.28 -3.54 18.70
C PHE A 245 -5.85 -4.47 17.63
N GLU A 246 -4.98 -5.31 17.09
CA GLU A 246 -5.31 -6.45 16.27
C GLU A 246 -5.58 -7.67 17.15
N VAL A 247 -6.66 -8.38 16.87
CA VAL A 247 -7.02 -9.64 17.52
C VAL A 247 -7.28 -10.67 16.42
N GLY A 248 -6.46 -11.72 16.36
CA GLY A 248 -6.54 -12.74 15.31
C GLY A 248 -5.70 -13.98 15.61
N ASP A 249 -4.79 -14.31 14.70
CA ASP A 249 -3.79 -15.39 14.86
C ASP A 249 -2.70 -15.07 15.90
N GLY A 250 -2.67 -13.84 16.39
CA GLY A 250 -1.96 -13.39 17.58
C GLY A 250 -2.47 -12.01 18.03
N MET A 251 -1.75 -11.39 18.96
CA MET A 251 -1.97 -10.00 19.37
C MET A 251 -1.03 -9.07 18.61
N GLY A 252 -1.62 -8.03 18.00
CA GLY A 252 -0.89 -6.95 17.36
C GLY A 252 -1.34 -5.58 17.84
N ALA A 253 -0.52 -4.57 17.60
CA ALA A 253 -0.89 -3.18 17.85
C ALA A 253 -0.29 -2.20 16.85
N LEU A 254 -1.08 -1.21 16.47
CA LEU A 254 -0.58 0.04 15.91
C LEU A 254 -0.27 0.97 17.08
N ALA A 255 0.98 1.37 17.17
CA ALA A 255 1.46 2.21 18.24
C ALA A 255 2.11 3.49 17.71
N TRP A 256 2.04 4.52 18.56
CA TRP A 256 2.66 5.81 18.32
C TRP A 256 3.76 6.06 19.35
N ASP A 257 4.98 6.32 18.88
CA ASP A 257 6.10 6.75 19.70
C ASP A 257 6.28 8.27 19.61
N PRO A 258 6.01 9.03 20.68
CA PRO A 258 6.16 10.49 20.70
C PRO A 258 7.60 10.97 20.48
N GLN A 259 8.61 10.15 20.81
CA GLN A 259 10.03 10.53 20.68
C GLN A 259 10.60 10.22 19.30
N GLY A 260 9.87 9.48 18.46
CA GLY A 260 10.33 9.12 17.12
C GLY A 260 11.45 8.06 17.12
N VAL A 261 12.17 7.99 16.00
CA VAL A 261 13.34 7.10 15.88
C VAL A 261 14.54 7.74 16.58
N THR A 262 15.09 7.05 17.58
CA THR A 262 16.29 7.50 18.33
C THR A 262 17.56 6.80 17.83
N ALA A 263 18.72 7.42 18.09
CA ALA A 263 20.00 6.91 17.60
C ALA A 263 20.31 5.50 18.14
N GLY A 264 20.57 4.56 17.24
CA GLY A 264 20.91 3.18 17.59
C GLY A 264 19.72 2.23 17.71
N GLU A 265 18.49 2.69 17.53
CA GLU A 265 17.36 1.76 17.35
C GLU A 265 17.54 0.94 16.06
N PRO A 266 16.99 -0.30 16.02
CA PRO A 266 16.97 -1.07 14.79
C PRO A 266 16.34 -0.21 13.68
N GLY A 267 16.98 -0.20 12.50
CA GLY A 267 16.38 0.44 11.34
C GLY A 267 15.18 -0.38 10.92
N ASN A 268 13.99 0.19 10.96
CA ASN A 268 12.73 -0.53 10.73
C ASN A 268 12.44 -0.86 9.25
N GLY A 269 13.48 -1.13 8.45
CA GLY A 269 13.34 -1.56 7.07
C GLY A 269 13.39 -3.07 6.97
N ARG A 270 12.24 -3.76 7.04
CA ARG A 270 12.13 -5.21 6.82
C ARG A 270 12.60 -5.67 5.43
N LEU A 271 12.88 -4.72 4.52
CA LEU A 271 13.13 -5.00 3.10
C LEU A 271 14.45 -4.45 2.55
N ASP A 272 15.35 -3.90 3.37
CA ASP A 272 16.61 -3.41 2.81
C ASP A 272 17.77 -3.51 3.79
N THR A 273 18.65 -4.48 3.55
CA THR A 273 19.91 -4.60 4.28
C THR A 273 20.90 -3.51 3.91
N ASN A 274 20.62 -2.67 2.88
CA ASN A 274 21.59 -1.68 2.41
C ASN A 274 21.09 -0.25 2.16
N GLU A 275 19.80 0.05 1.94
CA GLU A 275 19.43 1.42 1.54
C GLU A 275 18.19 2.02 2.24
N VAL A 276 18.35 3.27 2.69
CA VAL A 276 17.36 4.18 3.31
C VAL A 276 16.76 3.68 4.63
N ARG A 277 17.47 3.96 5.73
CA ARG A 277 16.88 3.90 7.08
C ARG A 277 15.79 4.97 7.19
N ALA A 278 14.69 4.61 7.83
CA ALA A 278 13.66 5.57 8.21
C ALA A 278 14.29 6.77 8.91
N GLN A 279 13.97 7.96 8.42
CA GLN A 279 14.45 9.18 9.06
C GLN A 279 13.56 9.50 10.26
N PRO A 280 14.13 10.12 11.33
CA PRO A 280 13.31 10.67 12.40
C PRO A 280 12.20 11.56 11.83
N GLY A 281 10.97 11.42 12.33
CA GLY A 281 9.89 12.33 12.02
C GLY A 281 10.22 13.76 12.49
N LYS A 282 9.39 14.74 12.11
CA LYS A 282 9.59 16.10 12.64
C LYS A 282 9.45 16.08 14.16
N PRO A 283 10.22 16.91 14.90
CA PRO A 283 10.06 17.03 16.34
C PRO A 283 8.60 17.26 16.73
N GLY A 284 8.05 16.40 17.59
CA GLY A 284 6.67 16.50 18.08
C GLY A 284 5.60 15.75 17.26
N GLU A 285 5.91 15.23 16.07
CA GLU A 285 4.97 14.38 15.30
C GLU A 285 5.06 12.90 15.74
N GLY A 286 6.19 12.51 16.33
CA GLY A 286 6.48 11.12 16.70
C GLY A 286 6.61 10.23 15.46
N VAL A 287 6.56 8.91 15.68
CA VAL A 287 6.52 7.92 14.59
C VAL A 287 5.51 6.82 14.89
N TRP A 288 4.93 6.25 13.83
CA TRP A 288 3.93 5.19 13.91
C TRP A 288 4.54 3.86 13.50
N PHE A 289 4.23 2.81 14.22
CA PHE A 289 4.72 1.48 13.91
C PHE A 289 3.70 0.44 14.29
N TRP A 290 3.73 -0.66 13.57
CA TRP A 290 3.02 -1.87 13.90
C TRP A 290 3.94 -2.80 14.67
N MET A 291 3.36 -3.52 15.61
CA MET A 291 4.01 -4.62 16.30
C MET A 291 3.06 -5.81 16.34
N HIS A 292 3.64 -7.01 16.43
CA HIS A 292 2.92 -8.27 16.59
C HIS A 292 3.69 -9.14 17.58
N GLU A 293 3.00 -9.96 18.39
CA GLU A 293 3.61 -10.82 19.41
C GLU A 293 4.73 -11.72 18.84
N GLU A 294 4.53 -12.29 17.65
CA GLU A 294 5.54 -13.11 16.96
C GLU A 294 6.79 -12.34 16.52
N LYS A 295 6.70 -11.00 16.42
CA LYS A 295 7.79 -10.12 15.97
C LYS A 295 8.07 -8.99 16.95
N LEU A 296 7.91 -9.23 18.25
CA LEU A 296 8.13 -8.21 19.30
C LEU A 296 9.50 -7.54 19.23
N PHE A 297 10.51 -8.23 18.71
CA PHE A 297 11.88 -7.72 18.59
C PHE A 297 12.07 -6.73 17.43
N GLU A 298 11.15 -6.72 16.48
CA GLU A 298 11.25 -6.02 15.20
C GLU A 298 9.97 -5.24 14.90
N PRO A 299 9.68 -4.15 15.67
CA PRO A 299 8.54 -3.29 15.33
C PRO A 299 8.74 -2.72 13.93
N GLU A 300 7.73 -2.79 13.06
CA GLU A 300 7.86 -2.32 11.68
C GLU A 300 7.27 -0.91 11.57
N LEU A 301 8.10 0.02 11.12
CA LEU A 301 7.71 1.43 11.05
C LEU A 301 6.77 1.63 9.87
N LEU A 302 5.68 2.34 10.13
CA LEU A 302 4.77 2.79 9.09
C LEU A 302 5.37 3.99 8.38
N LEU A 303 5.51 3.87 7.07
CA LEU A 303 6.07 4.90 6.23
C LEU A 303 4.96 5.51 5.39
N ASN A 304 5.33 6.38 4.47
CA ASN A 304 4.45 6.82 3.42
C ASN A 304 5.08 6.47 2.08
N SER A 305 4.39 6.82 1.00
CA SER A 305 4.86 6.57 -0.37
C SER A 305 6.22 7.19 -0.73
N ARG A 306 6.75 8.11 0.10
CA ARG A 306 8.06 8.76 -0.06
C ARG A 306 9.10 8.21 0.91
N MET A 307 8.83 7.08 1.57
CA MET A 307 9.71 6.45 2.57
C MET A 307 9.98 7.35 3.79
N GLN A 308 9.09 8.30 4.07
CA GLN A 308 9.12 9.12 5.28
C GLN A 308 8.14 8.53 6.31
N PRO A 309 8.30 8.77 7.61
CA PRO A 309 7.31 8.34 8.60
C PRO A 309 5.89 8.75 8.24
N ALA A 310 4.94 7.84 8.44
CA ALA A 310 3.52 8.11 8.22
C ALA A 310 3.02 9.19 9.17
N SER A 311 2.09 10.03 8.69
CA SER A 311 1.34 10.94 9.57
C SER A 311 0.35 10.17 10.46
N ALA A 312 -0.13 10.81 11.53
CA ALA A 312 -1.18 10.22 12.37
C ALA A 312 -2.44 9.86 11.58
N SER A 313 -2.87 10.74 10.66
CA SER A 313 -4.01 10.44 9.80
C SER A 313 -3.75 9.22 8.91
N GLN A 314 -2.55 9.12 8.33
CA GLN A 314 -2.19 7.98 7.47
C GLN A 314 -2.15 6.66 8.26
N ALA A 315 -1.63 6.69 9.49
CA ALA A 315 -1.58 5.52 10.35
C ALA A 315 -2.96 4.99 10.73
N LEU A 316 -3.88 5.90 11.12
CA LEU A 316 -5.25 5.49 11.43
C LEU A 316 -6.02 5.00 10.19
N VAL A 317 -5.82 5.63 9.03
CA VAL A 317 -6.36 5.15 7.74
C VAL A 317 -5.82 3.75 7.43
N ASN A 318 -4.54 3.48 7.68
CA ASN A 318 -3.94 2.17 7.42
C ASN A 318 -4.59 1.05 8.25
N ALA A 319 -4.90 1.29 9.53
CA ALA A 319 -5.64 0.32 10.34
C ALA A 319 -7.04 0.02 9.75
N VAL A 320 -7.77 1.05 9.28
CA VAL A 320 -9.08 0.85 8.64
C VAL A 320 -8.94 0.09 7.32
N GLN A 321 -7.88 0.35 6.55
CA GLN A 321 -7.61 -0.38 5.32
C GLN A 321 -7.39 -1.87 5.57
N CYS A 322 -6.46 -2.22 6.47
CA CYS A 322 -6.09 -3.61 6.73
C CYS A 322 -7.24 -4.42 7.36
N TYR A 323 -8.04 -3.84 8.26
CA TYR A 323 -9.01 -4.60 9.06
C TYR A 323 -10.48 -4.37 8.69
N ALA A 324 -10.77 -3.50 7.73
CA ALA A 324 -12.14 -3.34 7.21
C ALA A 324 -12.18 -3.36 5.67
N LEU A 325 -11.33 -2.57 5.00
CA LEU A 325 -11.39 -2.48 3.54
C LEU A 325 -10.84 -3.72 2.83
N ASP A 326 -9.84 -4.40 3.40
CA ASP A 326 -9.35 -5.67 2.84
C ASP A 326 -10.43 -6.75 2.91
N SER A 327 -11.18 -6.85 4.02
CA SER A 327 -12.34 -7.75 4.12
C SER A 327 -13.47 -7.38 3.15
N LEU A 328 -13.74 -6.08 2.96
CA LEU A 328 -14.69 -5.63 1.94
C LEU A 328 -14.26 -6.07 0.53
N ALA A 329 -12.97 -6.03 0.23
CA ALA A 329 -12.47 -6.49 -1.06
C ALA A 329 -12.71 -7.99 -1.25
N ASP A 330 -12.53 -8.81 -0.20
CA ASP A 330 -12.83 -10.23 -0.26
C ASP A 330 -14.33 -10.50 -0.47
N ASP A 331 -15.20 -9.81 0.28
CA ASP A 331 -16.64 -9.93 0.09
C ASP A 331 -17.09 -9.55 -1.32
N VAL A 332 -16.49 -8.51 -1.92
CA VAL A 332 -16.75 -8.13 -3.32
C VAL A 332 -16.34 -9.23 -4.28
N ARG A 333 -15.21 -9.90 -4.06
CA ARG A 333 -14.77 -11.03 -4.91
C ARG A 333 -15.72 -12.21 -4.79
N GLU A 334 -16.19 -12.50 -3.58
CA GLU A 334 -17.05 -13.65 -3.29
C GLU A 334 -18.50 -13.45 -3.77
N ASN A 335 -19.08 -12.29 -3.49
CA ASN A 335 -20.50 -12.05 -3.68
C ASN A 335 -20.84 -11.52 -5.09
N ARG A 336 -19.91 -10.83 -5.76
CA ARG A 336 -20.20 -10.23 -7.07
C ARG A 336 -20.04 -11.26 -8.20
N LYS A 337 -21.03 -11.32 -9.10
CA LYS A 337 -21.01 -12.22 -10.27
C LYS A 337 -21.21 -11.42 -11.58
N PRO A 338 -20.25 -11.45 -12.53
CA PRO A 338 -18.93 -12.09 -12.41
C PRO A 338 -18.05 -11.38 -11.37
N ALA A 339 -17.17 -12.16 -10.73
CA ALA A 339 -16.18 -11.62 -9.79
C ALA A 339 -15.22 -10.69 -10.56
N PRO A 340 -14.93 -9.48 -10.04
CA PRO A 340 -13.98 -8.60 -10.69
C PRO A 340 -12.56 -9.17 -10.62
N ASP A 341 -11.78 -8.98 -11.67
CA ASP A 341 -10.35 -9.35 -11.68
C ASP A 341 -9.54 -8.48 -10.70
N ILE A 342 -9.92 -7.19 -10.57
CA ILE A 342 -9.29 -6.26 -9.64
C ILE A 342 -10.34 -5.37 -8.96
N ILE A 343 -10.10 -5.07 -7.69
CA ILE A 343 -10.88 -4.10 -6.92
C ILE A 343 -10.02 -2.85 -6.75
N PHE A 344 -10.50 -1.69 -7.17
CA PHE A 344 -9.78 -0.43 -7.01
C PHE A 344 -10.43 0.39 -5.92
N ASP A 345 -9.61 1.12 -5.17
CA ASP A 345 -10.09 2.24 -4.36
C ASP A 345 -9.56 3.53 -4.98
N SER A 346 -10.32 4.12 -5.92
CA SER A 346 -9.91 5.37 -6.56
C SER A 346 -9.95 6.59 -5.63
N SER A 347 -10.46 6.44 -4.41
CA SER A 347 -10.48 7.51 -3.43
C SER A 347 -9.25 7.53 -2.55
N ASN A 348 -8.52 6.41 -2.50
CA ASN A 348 -7.22 6.36 -1.87
C ASN A 348 -6.21 7.23 -2.66
N PRO A 349 -5.46 8.12 -1.99
CA PRO A 349 -4.49 8.99 -2.65
C PRO A 349 -3.48 8.28 -3.56
N LEU A 350 -3.11 7.02 -3.29
CA LEU A 350 -2.11 6.30 -4.10
C LEU A 350 -2.29 4.78 -4.20
N LEU A 351 -3.15 4.25 -5.06
CA LEU A 351 -3.31 2.81 -5.30
C LEU A 351 -2.06 2.13 -5.85
N HIS A 352 -1.49 1.21 -5.08
CA HIS A 352 -0.33 0.43 -5.49
C HIS A 352 -0.72 -0.87 -6.18
N LEU A 353 -0.35 -1.01 -7.46
CA LEU A 353 -0.43 -2.26 -8.20
C LEU A 353 0.98 -2.78 -8.46
N GLN A 354 1.23 -4.01 -8.04
CA GLN A 354 2.45 -4.73 -8.35
C GLN A 354 2.24 -5.57 -9.60
N MET A 355 3.12 -5.41 -10.58
CA MET A 355 3.13 -6.22 -11.79
C MET A 355 4.24 -7.25 -11.69
N PHE A 356 3.91 -8.52 -11.79
CA PHE A 356 4.89 -9.61 -11.74
C PHE A 356 4.57 -10.65 -12.82
N VAL A 357 5.57 -11.46 -13.13
CA VAL A 357 5.43 -12.54 -14.09
C VAL A 357 5.29 -13.84 -13.29
N GLU A 358 4.09 -14.40 -13.33
CA GLU A 358 3.75 -15.68 -12.73
C GLU A 358 4.30 -16.78 -13.64
N ASN A 359 5.45 -17.33 -13.24
CA ASN A 359 6.23 -18.28 -14.05
C ASN A 359 6.62 -17.70 -15.42
N THR A 360 6.99 -18.56 -16.37
CA THR A 360 7.44 -18.11 -17.71
C THR A 360 6.28 -17.75 -18.66
N SER A 361 5.02 -17.94 -18.27
CA SER A 361 3.87 -17.97 -19.17
C SER A 361 2.79 -16.91 -18.93
N ARG A 362 2.74 -16.26 -17.75
CA ARG A 362 1.66 -15.31 -17.43
C ARG A 362 2.18 -14.05 -16.74
N MET A 363 1.63 -12.90 -17.10
CA MET A 363 1.84 -11.65 -16.38
C MET A 363 0.57 -11.30 -15.60
N THR A 364 0.74 -11.00 -14.32
CA THR A 364 -0.35 -10.72 -13.39
C THR A 364 -0.11 -9.40 -12.69
N LEU A 365 -1.20 -8.67 -12.48
CA LEU A 365 -1.23 -7.47 -11.66
C LEU A 365 -1.90 -7.83 -10.34
N TRP A 366 -1.18 -7.63 -9.24
CA TRP A 366 -1.71 -7.75 -7.89
C TRP A 366 -1.88 -6.37 -7.31
N GLN A 367 -3.05 -6.13 -6.72
CA GLN A 367 -3.21 -5.01 -5.81
C GLN A 367 -2.42 -5.34 -4.55
N ARG A 368 -1.48 -4.48 -4.19
CA ARG A 368 -0.88 -4.50 -2.85
C ARG A 368 -1.76 -3.63 -1.98
N SER A 369 -2.32 -4.16 -0.90
CA SER A 369 -2.79 -3.29 0.18
C SER A 369 -1.56 -2.59 0.78
N TYR A 370 -1.82 -1.39 1.28
CA TYR A 370 -0.82 -0.39 1.60
C TYR A 370 0.03 -0.86 2.77
N GLU A 371 1.35 -0.91 2.57
CA GLU A 371 2.33 -1.08 3.64
C GLU A 371 2.08 -2.30 4.54
N GLY A 372 1.96 -3.47 3.91
CA GLY A 372 1.62 -4.74 4.57
C GLY A 372 2.43 -5.06 5.84
N HIS A 373 1.71 -5.10 6.95
CA HIS A 373 1.85 -6.14 7.97
C HIS A 373 1.04 -7.37 7.54
N GLY A 374 1.66 -8.55 7.62
CA GLY A 374 1.01 -9.84 7.38
C GLY A 374 0.94 -10.30 5.91
N PRO A 375 1.06 -11.61 5.64
CA PRO A 375 1.07 -12.17 4.29
C PRO A 375 -0.36 -12.34 3.74
N LEU A 376 -1.10 -11.27 3.49
CA LEU A 376 -2.47 -11.36 2.94
C LEU A 376 -2.49 -11.26 1.41
N ASN A 377 -2.14 -12.40 0.81
CA ASN A 377 -2.85 -13.04 -0.32
C ASN A 377 -1.99 -14.23 -0.79
N ARG A 378 -2.00 -15.32 -0.01
CA ARG A 378 -1.90 -16.63 -0.65
C ARG A 378 -3.23 -16.83 -1.36
N LEU A 379 -3.25 -16.63 -2.68
CA LEU A 379 -4.25 -17.27 -3.51
C LEU A 379 -4.26 -18.76 -3.14
N PRO A 380 -5.42 -19.41 -2.95
CA PRO A 380 -5.45 -20.87 -2.96
C PRO A 380 -4.85 -21.35 -4.29
N ALA A 381 -4.03 -22.39 -4.19
CA ALA A 381 -3.40 -23.06 -5.32
C ALA A 381 -4.43 -23.59 -6.34
#